data_AF-A0A377LN00-F1
#
_entry.id   AF-A0A377LN00-F1
#
_cell.length_a   1.000
_cell.length_b   1.000
_cell.length_c   1.000
_cell.angle_alpha   90.00
_cell.angle_beta   90.00
_cell.angle_gamma   90.00
#
_symmetry.space_group_name_H-M   'P 1'
#
loop_
_entity.id
_entity.type
_entity.pdbx_description
1 polymer ?
#
loop_
_entity_poly.entity_id
_entity_poly.type
_entity_poly.pdbx_seq_one_letter_code
_entity_poly.pdbx_strand_id
1 'polypeptide(L)'
;MEKAAAQIESLWEFNGTTEWPDHENNTSATWYLVSELLEFDYDVEFENRRNDANRDNPHPPGRGKRMTIREYLKPKFFEDLLILKRLGDPDKTRVVISFAS
;
A
#
# COMPACT_ATOMS: atom_id res chain seq x y z
N MET A 1 -7.91 22.04 22.25
CA MET A 1 -7.76 21.18 21.06
C MET A 1 -6.28 20.92 20.81
N GLU A 2 -5.62 20.20 21.72
CA GLU A 2 -4.15 20.18 21.77
C GLU A 2 -3.56 18.78 22.05
N LYS A 3 -4.42 17.76 22.23
CA LYS A 3 -3.99 16.38 22.52
C LYS A 3 -3.87 15.47 21.29
N ALA A 4 -4.46 15.84 20.15
CA ALA A 4 -4.42 15.00 18.95
C ALA A 4 -3.12 15.16 18.13
N ALA A 5 -2.50 16.35 18.16
CA ALA A 5 -1.26 16.61 17.43
C ALA A 5 -0.04 15.89 18.05
N ALA A 6 0.06 15.87 19.39
CA ALA A 6 1.16 15.24 20.09
C ALA A 6 1.22 13.71 19.94
N GLN A 7 0.08 13.06 19.67
CA GLN A 7 0.03 11.60 19.49
C GLN A 7 0.49 11.16 18.10
N ILE A 8 0.49 12.07 17.12
CA ILE A 8 0.97 11.80 15.75
C ILE A 8 2.50 11.97 15.67
N GLU A 9 3.09 12.93 16.40
CA GLU A 9 4.54 13.13 16.44
C GLU A 9 5.30 11.96 17.09
N SER A 10 4.69 11.30 18.08
CA SER A 10 5.29 10.15 18.79
C SER A 10 5.49 8.90 17.93
N LEU A 11 4.86 8.78 16.75
CA LEU A 11 4.96 7.61 15.89
C LEU A 11 6.11 7.71 14.86
N TRP A 12 6.78 8.86 14.77
CA TRP A 12 7.78 9.14 13.73
C TRP A 12 9.09 9.70 14.28
N GLU A 13 9.50 9.30 15.49
CA GLU A 13 10.90 9.40 15.89
C GLU A 13 11.73 8.40 15.07
N PHE A 14 12.00 8.77 13.82
CA PHE A 14 12.92 8.08 12.93
C PHE A 14 14.35 8.33 13.45
N ASN A 15 14.76 7.54 14.44
CA ASN A 15 16.17 7.42 14.80
C ASN A 15 16.85 6.72 13.61
N GLY A 16 17.60 7.51 12.83
CA GLY A 16 18.24 7.13 11.56
C GLY A 16 19.31 6.04 11.63
N THR A 17 19.12 5.02 12.46
CA THR A 17 19.96 3.83 12.61
C THR A 17 19.13 2.55 12.76
N THR A 18 17.80 2.58 12.59
CA THR A 18 17.06 1.34 12.36
C THR A 18 17.42 0.88 10.95
N GLU A 19 18.50 0.11 10.85
CA GLU A 19 18.82 -0.67 9.67
C GLU A 19 17.55 -1.44 9.31
N TRP A 20 17.00 -1.13 8.14
CA TRP A 20 15.88 -1.87 7.59
C TRP A 20 16.32 -3.34 7.55
N PRO A 21 15.58 -4.28 8.18
CA PRO A 21 15.99 -5.67 8.22
C PRO A 21 16.26 -6.15 6.81
N ASP A 22 17.45 -6.73 6.60
CA ASP A 22 18.04 -7.09 5.31
C ASP A 22 16.98 -7.48 4.28
N HIS A 23 16.70 -6.55 3.36
CA HIS A 23 15.79 -6.74 2.23
C HIS A 23 16.38 -7.67 1.14
N GLU A 24 17.42 -8.46 1.45
CA GLU A 24 18.19 -9.22 0.48
C GLU A 24 17.36 -10.23 -0.34
N ASN A 25 16.13 -10.55 0.10
CA ASN A 25 15.23 -11.46 -0.62
C ASN A 25 13.93 -10.79 -1.14
N ASN A 26 13.91 -9.48 -1.36
CA ASN A 26 12.72 -8.78 -1.87
C ASN A 26 12.60 -8.85 -3.41
N THR A 27 12.71 -10.04 -3.97
CA THR A 27 12.73 -10.29 -5.43
C THR A 27 11.44 -9.85 -6.16
N SER A 28 10.38 -9.52 -5.43
CA SER A 28 9.10 -9.02 -5.94
C SER A 28 8.87 -7.52 -5.68
N ALA A 29 9.87 -6.77 -5.20
CA ALA A 29 9.72 -5.33 -4.97
C ALA A 29 9.47 -4.59 -6.29
N THR A 30 8.36 -3.86 -6.34
CA THR A 30 7.98 -3.04 -7.52
C THR A 30 8.02 -1.57 -7.15
N TRP A 31 8.39 -0.73 -8.11
CA TRP A 31 8.58 0.70 -7.95
C TRP A 31 7.56 1.45 -8.81
N TYR A 32 6.81 2.36 -8.21
CA TYR A 32 5.86 3.23 -8.92
C TYR A 32 6.11 4.69 -8.56
N LEU A 33 5.93 5.60 -9.52
CA LEU A 33 5.82 7.02 -9.22
C LEU A 33 4.51 7.31 -8.47
N VAL A 34 4.53 8.33 -7.63
CA VAL A 34 3.31 8.79 -6.97
C VAL A 34 2.31 9.29 -8.02
N SER A 35 2.76 9.90 -9.12
CA SER A 35 1.87 10.30 -10.23
C SER A 35 1.18 9.10 -10.89
N GLU A 36 1.91 8.02 -11.19
CA GLU A 36 1.33 6.79 -11.73
C GLU A 36 0.24 6.22 -10.80
N LEU A 37 0.50 6.21 -9.49
CA LEU A 37 -0.48 5.75 -8.50
C LEU A 37 -1.69 6.67 -8.39
N LEU A 38 -1.55 7.98 -8.67
CA LEU A 38 -2.65 8.95 -8.63
C LEU A 38 -3.53 8.88 -9.89
N GLU A 39 -2.96 8.51 -11.03
CA GLU A 39 -3.63 8.40 -12.33
C GLU A 39 -4.30 7.04 -12.55
N PHE A 40 -3.91 6.02 -11.76
CA PHE A 40 -4.45 4.68 -11.89
C PHE A 40 -5.97 4.61 -11.66
N ASP A 41 -6.67 3.87 -12.53
CA ASP A 41 -8.11 3.62 -12.39
C ASP A 41 -8.38 2.51 -11.37
N TYR A 42 -8.66 2.90 -10.13
CA TYR A 42 -8.97 1.97 -9.04
C TYR A 42 -10.40 1.42 -9.08
N ASP A 43 -11.26 1.94 -9.96
CA ASP A 43 -12.66 1.51 -10.04
C ASP A 43 -12.86 0.35 -11.02
N VAL A 44 -11.77 -0.14 -11.63
CA VAL A 44 -11.72 -1.41 -12.38
C VAL A 44 -12.17 -2.57 -11.48
N GLU A 45 -13.13 -3.34 -11.97
CA GLU A 45 -13.61 -4.56 -11.31
C GLU A 45 -12.71 -5.76 -11.61
N PHE A 46 -12.55 -6.63 -10.61
CA PHE A 46 -11.88 -7.92 -10.75
C PHE A 46 -12.51 -8.98 -9.84
N GLU A 47 -12.19 -10.25 -10.09
CA GLU A 47 -12.54 -11.35 -9.21
C GLU A 47 -11.44 -11.59 -8.17
N ASN A 48 -11.68 -11.17 -6.93
CA ASN A 48 -10.79 -11.49 -5.82
C ASN A 48 -10.99 -12.94 -5.38
N ARG A 49 -10.02 -13.79 -5.71
CA ARG A 49 -9.99 -15.22 -5.37
C ARG A 49 -9.14 -15.53 -4.13
N ARG A 50 -8.64 -14.51 -3.42
CA ARG A 50 -7.88 -14.71 -2.19
C ARG A 50 -8.75 -15.41 -1.15
N ASN A 51 -8.20 -16.48 -0.57
CA ASN A 51 -8.84 -17.23 0.50
C ASN A 51 -8.15 -16.87 1.81
N ASP A 52 -8.78 -16.01 2.62
CA ASP A 52 -8.18 -15.55 3.87
C ASP A 52 -8.07 -16.65 4.94
N ALA A 53 -8.84 -17.73 4.82
CA ALA A 53 -8.75 -18.90 5.69
C ALA A 53 -7.62 -19.87 5.31
N ASN A 54 -7.21 -19.87 4.03
CA ASN A 54 -6.12 -20.71 3.53
C ASN A 54 -5.43 -20.00 2.36
N ARG A 55 -4.37 -19.25 2.68
CA ARG A 55 -3.67 -18.36 1.73
C ARG A 55 -3.05 -19.11 0.55
N ASP A 56 -2.68 -20.38 0.74
CA ASP A 56 -2.07 -21.23 -0.28
C ASP A 56 -3.09 -21.80 -1.26
N ASN A 57 -4.39 -21.69 -0.95
CA ASN A 57 -5.46 -22.27 -1.76
C ASN A 57 -6.51 -21.21 -2.15
N PRO A 58 -6.27 -20.45 -3.23
CA PRO A 58 -7.23 -19.46 -3.73
C PRO A 58 -8.53 -20.14 -4.20
N HIS A 59 -9.63 -19.39 -4.17
CA HIS A 59 -10.91 -19.88 -4.67
C HIS A 59 -10.82 -20.23 -6.17
N PRO A 60 -11.59 -21.24 -6.64
CA PRO A 60 -11.73 -21.51 -8.06
C PRO A 60 -12.26 -20.30 -8.83
N PRO A 61 -11.96 -20.17 -10.14
CA PRO A 61 -12.56 -19.15 -10.99
C PRO A 61 -14.10 -19.15 -10.91
N GLY A 62 -14.70 -17.97 -10.86
CA GLY A 62 -16.15 -17.77 -10.69
C GLY A 62 -16.67 -17.97 -9.26
N ARG A 63 -15.81 -18.28 -8.28
CA ARG A 63 -16.18 -18.44 -6.86
C ARG A 63 -15.62 -17.34 -5.96
N GLY A 64 -14.76 -16.49 -6.49
CA GLY A 64 -14.25 -15.32 -5.78
C GLY A 64 -15.27 -14.20 -5.66
N LYS A 65 -14.92 -13.18 -4.88
CA LYS A 65 -15.73 -11.98 -4.71
C LYS A 65 -15.42 -11.00 -5.84
N ARG A 66 -16.43 -10.60 -6.61
CA ARG A 66 -16.32 -9.44 -7.51
C ARG A 66 -16.26 -8.16 -6.70
N MET A 67 -15.26 -7.34 -6.96
CA MET A 67 -15.04 -6.06 -6.29
C MET A 67 -14.11 -5.17 -7.11
N THR A 68 -14.05 -3.89 -6.78
CA THR A 68 -13.08 -2.97 -7.39
C THR A 68 -11.72 -3.03 -6.70
N ILE A 69 -10.67 -2.58 -7.39
CA ILE A 69 -9.33 -2.42 -6.79
C ILE A 69 -9.40 -1.46 -5.59
N ARG A 70 -10.21 -0.40 -5.68
CA ARG A 70 -10.47 0.55 -4.58
C ARG A 70 -11.00 -0.14 -3.33
N GLU A 71 -12.02 -0.99 -3.48
CA GLU A 71 -12.58 -1.75 -2.36
C GLU A 71 -11.58 -2.74 -1.75
N TYR A 72 -10.63 -3.23 -2.56
CA TYR A 72 -9.62 -4.19 -2.14
C TYR A 72 -8.53 -3.53 -1.30
N LEU A 73 -7.98 -2.39 -1.76
CA LEU A 73 -6.87 -1.68 -1.09
C LEU A 73 -7.27 -0.95 0.21
N LYS A 74 -8.58 -0.73 0.42
CA LYS A 74 -9.16 -0.07 1.61
C LYS A 74 -8.83 1.43 1.72
N PRO A 75 -9.60 2.20 2.50
CA PRO A 75 -9.43 3.66 2.60
C PRO A 75 -8.03 4.11 3.02
N LYS A 76 -7.37 3.35 3.92
CA LYS A 76 -6.04 3.69 4.43
C LYS A 76 -4.98 3.85 3.34
N PHE A 77 -5.01 3.01 2.31
CA PHE A 77 -4.10 3.15 1.17
C PHE A 77 -4.24 4.53 0.48
N PHE A 78 -5.47 4.99 0.30
CA PHE A 78 -5.75 6.28 -0.35
C PHE A 78 -5.43 7.46 0.56
N GLU A 79 -5.59 7.32 1.87
CA GLU A 79 -5.11 8.30 2.85
C GLU A 79 -3.59 8.45 2.77
N ASP A 80 -2.85 7.34 2.68
CA ASP A 80 -1.39 7.35 2.53
C ASP A 80 -0.96 7.95 1.19
N LEU A 81 -1.64 7.62 0.09
CA LEU A 81 -1.38 8.21 -1.21
C LEU A 81 -1.58 9.73 -1.22
N LEU A 82 -2.61 10.23 -0.51
CA LEU A 82 -2.83 11.67 -0.34
C LEU A 82 -1.74 12.34 0.49
N ILE A 83 -1.18 11.65 1.49
CA ILE A 83 -0.02 12.14 2.25
C ILE A 83 1.21 12.20 1.35
N LEU A 84 1.51 11.14 0.60
CA LEU A 84 2.66 11.08 -0.32
C LEU A 84 2.62 12.17 -1.38
N LYS A 85 1.42 12.45 -1.93
CA LYS A 85 1.20 13.58 -2.85
C LYS A 85 1.62 14.94 -2.27
N ARG A 86 1.62 15.11 -0.94
CA ARG A 86 1.95 16.36 -0.26
C ARG A 86 3.42 16.46 0.17
N LEU A 87 4.15 15.34 0.22
CA LEU A 87 5.53 15.29 0.73
C LEU A 87 6.60 15.62 -0.33
N GLY A 88 6.24 15.64 -1.61
CA GLY A 88 7.17 15.93 -2.70
C GLY A 88 6.49 16.12 -4.05
N ASP A 89 7.31 16.24 -5.10
CA ASP A 89 6.86 16.26 -6.48
C ASP A 89 6.42 14.84 -6.89
N PRO A 90 5.14 14.60 -7.25
CA PRO A 90 4.64 13.27 -7.58
C PRO A 90 5.39 12.57 -8.72
N ASP A 91 5.94 13.33 -9.66
CA ASP A 91 6.71 12.82 -10.81
C ASP A 91 8.16 12.50 -10.47
N LYS A 92 8.62 12.86 -9.27
CA LYS A 92 9.98 12.58 -8.77
C LYS A 92 10.00 11.70 -7.53
N THR A 93 8.84 11.38 -6.98
CA THR A 93 8.70 10.59 -5.75
C THR A 93 8.30 9.17 -6.12
N ARG A 94 9.06 8.18 -5.64
CA ARG A 94 8.79 6.75 -5.88
C ARG A 94 8.29 6.07 -4.61
N VAL A 95 7.31 5.19 -4.77
CA VAL A 95 6.83 4.28 -3.75
C VAL A 95 7.37 2.89 -4.05
N VAL A 96 8.03 2.30 -3.06
CA VAL A 96 8.49 0.90 -3.12
C VAL A 96 7.42 0.03 -2.48
N ILE A 97 6.81 -0.83 -3.28
CA ILE A 97 5.84 -1.82 -2.79
C ILE A 97 6.53 -3.17 -2.75
N SER A 98 6.60 -3.74 -1.56
CA SER A 98 7.09 -5.09 -1.32
C SER A 98 5.96 -5.95 -0.78
N PHE A 99 5.90 -7.18 -1.27
CA PHE A 99 5.06 -8.21 -0.70
C PHE A 99 5.98 -9.16 0.07
N ALA A 100 5.74 -9.30 1.36
CA ALA A 100 6.35 -10.38 2.12
C ALA A 100 5.82 -11.70 1.54
N SER A 101 6.74 -12.55 1.07
CA SER A 101 6.50 -13.94 0.69
C SER A 101 6.01 -14.75 1.88
#